data_AF-A0A2Y9EY59-F1
#
_entry.id   AF-A0A2Y9EY59-F1
#
_cell.length_a   1.000
_cell.length_b   1.000
_cell.length_c   1.000
_cell.angle_alpha   90.00
_cell.angle_beta   90.00
_cell.angle_gamma   90.00
#
_symmetry.space_group_name_H-M   'P 1'
#
loop_
_entity.id
_entity.type
_entity.pdbx_description
1 polymer ?
#
loop_
_entity_poly.entity_id
_entity_poly.type
_entity_poly.pdbx_seq_one_letter_code
_entity_poly.pdbx_strand_id
1 'polypeptide(L)'
;MLRLLGSGRSHLKSSGLSVLVEQTWEAPRSHPLRLERWCSQGPCAQRKRNDALHALWKGPASVPGGARQSPINIRWKDSVYDPRLKPLRVSYDSAACLYVWNTGYVFQVEFDDSTEGSGISGGPLENHYRLKQFHFHWGAVNEWGSEHTVDDHVYPAELHLVHWNAVKYPSYAEAVMGEDGLAVVGVFLKLGTRHEALQKLVAVLPDIKHKDARAALGPFQPSCLLPACRDYWTYPGSLTTPPLSESVTWIIHKKPTEVAQDQLAAFRSLMFSALGEEEKTMVNNYRPLQPLMKREVRSSFQPLKTVQDPKFTTSKLTDRTDFNKRKYCFPGFTSCSDGM
;
A
#
# COMPACT_ATOMS: atom_id res chain seq x y z
N MET A 1 47.81 -48.08 -23.36
CA MET A 1 47.64 -48.94 -24.56
C MET A 1 46.20 -49.45 -24.50
N LEU A 2 45.27 -49.24 -25.42
CA LEU A 2 45.25 -48.87 -26.84
C LEU A 2 44.01 -47.98 -27.11
N ARG A 3 44.12 -47.08 -28.11
CA ARG A 3 43.03 -46.30 -28.74
C ARG A 3 42.23 -47.23 -29.71
N LEU A 4 41.01 -46.94 -30.17
CA LEU A 4 40.68 -46.01 -31.29
C LEU A 4 39.14 -45.97 -31.54
N LEU A 5 38.62 -44.75 -31.82
CA LEU A 5 37.72 -44.28 -32.91
C LEU A 5 36.39 -45.04 -33.17
N GLY A 6 35.26 -44.44 -33.54
CA GLY A 6 34.85 -43.16 -34.14
C GLY A 6 33.42 -43.42 -34.68
N SER A 7 32.45 -42.52 -34.75
CA SER A 7 32.26 -41.48 -35.78
C SER A 7 30.80 -41.04 -35.67
N GLY A 8 30.52 -39.74 -35.82
CA GLY A 8 29.17 -39.17 -35.75
C GLY A 8 28.46 -38.98 -37.10
N ARG A 9 27.22 -38.45 -37.00
CA ARG A 9 26.31 -37.77 -37.97
C ARG A 9 24.87 -38.25 -37.69
N SER A 10 23.79 -37.47 -37.77
CA SER A 10 23.52 -36.15 -38.34
C SER A 10 22.12 -35.68 -37.91
N HIS A 11 21.90 -34.36 -37.86
CA HIS A 11 20.60 -33.69 -37.88
C HIS A 11 19.76 -34.02 -39.13
N LEU A 12 18.42 -34.01 -39.03
CA LEU A 12 17.54 -33.04 -39.74
C LEU A 12 16.06 -33.13 -39.32
N LYS A 13 15.34 -32.05 -39.65
CA LYS A 13 14.03 -31.56 -39.20
C LYS A 13 12.82 -32.01 -40.05
N SER A 14 11.64 -31.62 -39.52
CA SER A 14 10.36 -31.26 -40.19
C SER A 14 9.45 -32.44 -40.52
N SER A 15 8.13 -32.35 -40.46
CA SER A 15 7.12 -31.30 -40.73
C SER A 15 5.83 -31.72 -39.99
N GLY A 16 4.77 -30.96 -39.73
CA GLY A 16 4.14 -29.79 -40.36
C GLY A 16 2.64 -30.10 -40.45
N LEU A 17 1.76 -29.23 -39.93
CA LEU A 17 0.35 -29.17 -40.33
C LEU A 17 -0.22 -27.78 -40.02
N SER A 18 -0.73 -27.17 -41.08
CA SER A 18 -1.32 -25.84 -41.24
C SER A 18 -2.83 -25.99 -41.43
N VAL A 19 -3.61 -24.95 -41.10
CA VAL A 19 -4.80 -24.38 -41.81
C VAL A 19 -5.46 -23.37 -40.84
N LEU A 20 -5.30 -22.05 -41.03
CA LEU A 20 -6.08 -21.07 -41.83
C LEU A 20 -7.46 -20.70 -41.24
N VAL A 21 -7.65 -19.41 -40.88
CA VAL A 21 -8.74 -18.51 -41.36
C VAL A 21 -8.29 -17.03 -41.17
N GLU A 22 -8.21 -16.30 -42.27
CA GLU A 22 -8.23 -14.82 -42.34
C GLU A 22 -9.65 -14.34 -42.71
N GLN A 23 -10.07 -13.17 -42.21
CA GLN A 23 -10.56 -12.00 -42.97
C GLN A 23 -11.34 -11.04 -42.03
N THR A 24 -10.71 -9.92 -41.67
CA THR A 24 -10.96 -8.52 -42.14
C THR A 24 -12.21 -7.86 -41.56
N TRP A 25 -12.07 -6.61 -41.11
CA TRP A 25 -12.89 -5.45 -41.53
C TRP A 25 -12.26 -4.13 -41.02
N GLU A 26 -12.54 -3.08 -41.77
CA GLU A 26 -11.76 -1.85 -41.94
C GLU A 26 -11.90 -0.78 -40.84
N ALA A 27 -10.94 0.16 -40.86
CA ALA A 27 -10.93 1.40 -40.09
C ALA A 27 -11.85 2.49 -40.68
N PRO A 28 -12.48 3.34 -39.86
CA PRO A 28 -12.99 4.63 -40.30
C PRO A 28 -12.12 5.80 -39.81
N ARG A 29 -11.50 6.45 -40.80
CA ARG A 29 -11.34 7.90 -41.04
C ARG A 29 -11.45 8.89 -39.87
N SER A 30 -10.38 9.65 -39.74
CA SER A 30 -10.23 10.91 -38.99
C SER A 30 -10.97 12.08 -39.65
N HIS A 31 -11.54 12.95 -38.82
CA HIS A 31 -12.01 14.30 -39.17
C HIS A 31 -11.75 15.29 -38.01
N PRO A 32 -11.66 16.61 -38.28
CA PRO A 32 -10.64 17.46 -37.67
C PRO A 32 -10.99 18.07 -36.31
N LEU A 33 -9.92 18.42 -35.60
CA LEU A 33 -9.83 19.18 -34.36
C LEU A 33 -10.73 20.42 -34.35
N ARG A 34 -11.63 20.51 -33.36
CA ARG A 34 -12.27 21.76 -32.97
C ARG A 34 -11.37 22.47 -31.97
N LEU A 35 -10.90 23.66 -32.34
CA LEU A 35 -10.06 24.54 -31.55
C LEU A 35 -10.85 25.05 -30.33
N GLU A 36 -10.66 24.46 -29.14
CA GLU A 36 -11.18 25.03 -27.91
C GLU A 36 -10.23 26.07 -27.34
N ARG A 37 -10.80 27.24 -27.07
CA ARG A 37 -10.17 28.46 -26.60
C ARG A 37 -9.46 28.24 -25.26
N TRP A 38 -8.24 28.78 -25.19
CA TRP A 38 -7.49 28.96 -23.95
C TRP A 38 -8.27 29.90 -23.02
N CYS A 39 -8.84 29.36 -21.94
CA CYS A 39 -9.22 30.15 -20.77
C CYS A 39 -8.14 29.94 -19.71
N SER A 40 -7.20 30.87 -19.64
CA SER A 40 -6.45 31.16 -18.43
C SER A 40 -7.45 31.55 -17.35
N GLN A 41 -7.36 30.90 -16.17
CA GLN A 41 -7.71 31.36 -14.81
C GLN A 41 -7.82 30.10 -13.92
N GLY A 42 -6.96 30.00 -12.91
CA GLY A 42 -6.86 28.86 -12.00
C GLY A 42 -8.08 28.78 -11.09
N PRO A 43 -9.02 27.87 -11.40
CA PRO A 43 -9.31 26.74 -10.50
C PRO A 43 -9.63 25.41 -11.23
N CYS A 44 -9.51 25.36 -12.56
CA CYS A 44 -9.87 24.17 -13.36
C CYS A 44 -8.83 23.01 -13.34
N ALA A 45 -7.68 23.19 -12.68
CA ALA A 45 -6.57 22.21 -12.70
C ALA A 45 -6.73 21.03 -11.71
N GLN A 46 -7.82 20.96 -10.94
CA GLN A 46 -8.09 19.83 -10.03
C GLN A 46 -9.04 18.78 -10.63
N ARG A 47 -9.76 19.10 -11.72
CA ARG A 47 -10.91 18.29 -12.17
C ARG A 47 -10.60 17.17 -13.20
N LYS A 48 -9.33 16.83 -13.43
CA LYS A 48 -8.90 15.72 -14.32
C LYS A 48 -7.77 14.86 -13.75
N ARG A 49 -7.66 14.72 -12.42
CA ARG A 49 -6.46 14.10 -11.81
C ARG A 49 -6.54 12.63 -11.38
N ASN A 50 -7.68 11.94 -11.55
CA ASN A 50 -7.85 10.59 -10.96
C ASN A 50 -8.39 9.48 -11.89
N ASP A 51 -8.60 9.71 -13.19
CA ASP A 51 -9.19 8.67 -14.08
C ASP A 51 -8.16 7.81 -14.84
N ALA A 52 -6.87 8.14 -14.74
CA ALA A 52 -5.83 7.30 -15.35
C ALA A 52 -5.52 6.12 -14.42
N LEU A 53 -6.07 4.94 -14.74
CA LEU A 53 -5.59 3.67 -14.21
C LEU A 53 -4.05 3.62 -14.27
N HIS A 54 -3.44 3.03 -13.23
CA HIS A 54 -1.99 2.86 -13.13
C HIS A 54 -1.42 2.27 -14.42
N ALA A 55 -0.25 2.75 -14.86
CA ALA A 55 0.28 2.45 -16.20
C ALA A 55 0.59 0.95 -16.46
N LEU A 56 0.57 0.11 -15.42
CA LEU A 56 0.69 -1.35 -15.50
C LEU A 56 -0.66 -2.10 -15.41
N TRP A 57 -1.77 -1.41 -15.19
CA TRP A 57 -3.12 -1.98 -15.18
C TRP A 57 -3.71 -1.98 -16.60
N LYS A 58 -2.86 -2.24 -17.59
CA LYS A 58 -3.22 -2.39 -19.01
C LYS A 58 -3.52 -3.87 -19.29
N GLY A 59 -4.63 -4.35 -18.74
CA GLY A 59 -5.16 -5.70 -18.95
C GLY A 59 -6.60 -5.76 -18.41
N PRO A 60 -7.38 -6.82 -18.70
CA PRO A 60 -8.74 -6.97 -18.20
C PRO A 60 -8.72 -7.32 -16.70
N ALA A 61 -8.22 -6.41 -15.87
CA ALA A 61 -8.45 -6.39 -14.43
C ALA A 61 -9.30 -5.16 -14.11
N SER A 62 -10.31 -4.94 -14.95
CA SER A 62 -11.44 -4.13 -14.60
C SER A 62 -12.27 -4.98 -13.63
N VAL A 63 -12.22 -4.69 -12.33
CA VAL A 63 -13.46 -4.73 -11.54
C VAL A 63 -13.89 -3.28 -11.31
N PRO A 64 -14.42 -2.57 -12.33
CA PRO A 64 -15.16 -1.36 -12.06
C PRO A 64 -16.54 -1.82 -11.58
N GLY A 65 -16.77 -1.91 -10.27
CA GLY A 65 -18.11 -2.28 -9.80
C GLY A 65 -18.23 -2.97 -8.46
N GLY A 66 -17.15 -3.15 -7.70
CA GLY A 66 -17.27 -3.66 -6.33
C GLY A 66 -17.92 -2.65 -5.38
N ALA A 67 -18.74 -3.12 -4.43
CA ALA A 67 -19.46 -2.27 -3.48
C ALA A 67 -18.60 -1.81 -2.29
N ARG A 68 -17.42 -2.42 -2.14
CA ARG A 68 -16.49 -2.25 -1.02
C ARG A 68 -15.04 -2.07 -1.49
N GLN A 69 -14.82 -1.43 -2.64
CA GLN A 69 -13.46 -1.18 -3.14
C GLN A 69 -12.66 -0.18 -2.28
N SER A 70 -11.34 -0.35 -2.26
CA SER A 70 -10.36 0.50 -1.59
C SER A 70 -9.37 1.11 -2.59
N PRO A 71 -8.70 2.23 -2.29
CA PRO A 71 -8.76 3.01 -1.05
C PRO A 71 -9.96 3.97 -1.00
N ILE A 72 -10.16 4.65 0.13
CA ILE A 72 -11.22 5.66 0.33
C ILE A 72 -10.66 6.95 0.94
N ASN A 73 -11.40 8.06 0.81
CA ASN A 73 -11.20 9.24 1.64
C ASN A 73 -11.88 9.02 3.00
N ILE A 74 -11.09 9.01 4.07
CA ILE A 74 -11.57 8.94 5.44
C ILE A 74 -11.94 10.35 5.88
N ARG A 75 -13.23 10.60 6.04
CA ARG A 75 -13.72 11.87 6.59
C ARG A 75 -13.77 11.77 8.10
N TRP A 76 -12.93 12.53 8.79
CA TRP A 76 -12.77 12.46 10.24
C TRP A 76 -14.12 12.63 10.95
N LYS A 77 -14.86 13.67 10.56
CA LYS A 77 -16.14 14.06 11.14
C LYS A 77 -17.28 13.07 10.88
N ASP A 78 -17.16 12.28 9.82
CA ASP A 78 -18.18 11.30 9.42
C ASP A 78 -17.85 9.89 9.95
N SER A 79 -16.67 9.72 10.57
CA SER A 79 -16.30 8.45 11.21
C SER A 79 -17.05 8.24 12.51
N VAL A 80 -17.53 7.01 12.73
CA VAL A 80 -18.34 6.65 13.89
C VAL A 80 -17.44 6.06 14.97
N TYR A 81 -17.39 6.72 16.13
CA TYR A 81 -16.68 6.18 17.27
C TYR A 81 -17.35 4.89 17.75
N ASP A 82 -16.63 3.77 17.71
CA ASP A 82 -17.11 2.47 18.19
C ASP A 82 -16.33 2.09 19.46
N PRO A 83 -16.92 2.25 20.67
CA PRO A 83 -16.25 1.95 21.93
C PRO A 83 -15.97 0.44 22.12
N ARG A 84 -16.52 -0.42 21.26
CA ARG A 84 -16.26 -1.88 21.31
C ARG A 84 -14.97 -2.27 20.59
N LEU A 85 -14.40 -1.36 19.79
CA LEU A 85 -13.11 -1.58 19.14
C LEU A 85 -12.02 -1.73 20.21
N LYS A 86 -11.45 -2.94 20.29
CA LYS A 86 -10.38 -3.25 21.23
C LYS A 86 -9.07 -2.56 20.80
N PRO A 87 -8.05 -2.46 21.67
CA PRO A 87 -6.70 -2.15 21.22
C PRO A 87 -6.24 -3.18 20.18
N LEU A 88 -5.58 -2.71 19.11
CA LEU A 88 -4.92 -3.59 18.16
C LEU A 88 -3.66 -4.17 18.82
N ARG A 89 -3.58 -5.50 18.91
CA ARG A 89 -2.40 -6.20 19.40
C ARG A 89 -1.55 -6.62 18.22
N VAL A 90 -0.26 -6.30 18.30
CA VAL A 90 0.72 -6.57 17.26
C VAL A 90 1.86 -7.38 17.89
N SER A 91 2.18 -8.52 17.31
CA SER A 91 3.32 -9.36 17.70
C SER A 91 4.00 -9.81 16.42
N TYR A 92 5.24 -9.39 16.21
CA TYR A 92 6.02 -9.80 15.04
C TYR A 92 7.37 -10.31 15.51
N ASP A 93 7.76 -11.47 15.02
CA ASP A 93 9.11 -12.00 15.17
C ASP A 93 10.00 -11.48 14.03
N SER A 94 11.04 -10.72 14.39
CA SER A 94 12.00 -10.20 13.42
C SER A 94 12.75 -11.28 12.64
N ALA A 95 12.90 -12.48 13.21
CA ALA A 95 13.56 -13.62 12.59
C ALA A 95 12.71 -14.26 11.49
N ALA A 96 11.39 -14.00 11.48
CA ALA A 96 10.49 -14.45 10.43
C ALA A 96 10.65 -13.65 9.13
N CYS A 97 11.42 -12.55 9.12
CA CYS A 97 11.70 -11.78 7.90
C CYS A 97 12.58 -12.60 6.94
N LEU A 98 12.14 -12.75 5.69
CA LEU A 98 12.81 -13.60 4.71
C LEU A 98 13.66 -12.80 3.72
N TYR A 99 13.00 -11.99 2.88
CA TYR A 99 13.63 -11.25 1.79
C TYR A 99 12.80 -10.05 1.40
N VAL A 100 13.45 -9.10 0.73
CA VAL A 100 12.80 -8.02 0.00
C VAL A 100 12.76 -8.37 -1.49
N TRP A 101 11.67 -8.02 -2.15
CA TRP A 101 11.43 -8.35 -3.55
C TRP A 101 10.79 -7.16 -4.28
N ASN A 102 11.38 -6.75 -5.41
CA ASN A 102 10.73 -5.85 -6.35
C ASN A 102 9.83 -6.67 -7.28
N THR A 103 8.51 -6.54 -7.14
CA THR A 103 7.51 -7.28 -7.94
C THR A 103 7.27 -6.69 -9.32
N GLY A 104 7.89 -5.55 -9.63
CA GLY A 104 7.56 -4.73 -10.79
C GLY A 104 6.29 -3.89 -10.61
N TYR A 105 5.69 -3.85 -9.42
CA TYR A 105 4.57 -2.97 -9.06
C TYR A 105 4.83 -2.22 -7.76
N VAL A 106 5.38 -2.93 -6.78
CA VAL A 106 5.85 -2.44 -5.49
C VAL A 106 7.16 -3.14 -5.18
N PHE A 107 7.87 -2.71 -4.15
CA PHE A 107 8.71 -3.65 -3.42
C PHE A 107 7.94 -4.13 -2.18
N GLN A 108 8.11 -5.39 -1.84
CA GLN A 108 7.50 -6.00 -0.67
C GLN A 108 8.52 -6.82 0.11
N VAL A 109 8.35 -6.85 1.44
CA VAL A 109 9.14 -7.67 2.34
C VAL A 109 8.29 -8.85 2.77
N GLU A 110 8.79 -10.06 2.54
CA GLU A 110 8.10 -11.33 2.80
C GLU A 110 8.46 -11.88 4.17
N PHE A 111 7.48 -12.46 4.85
CA PHE A 111 7.63 -13.10 6.14
C PHE A 111 7.22 -14.57 6.08
N ASP A 112 7.87 -15.39 6.91
CA ASP A 112 7.42 -16.75 7.18
C ASP A 112 6.10 -16.72 7.96
N ASP A 113 5.05 -17.21 7.32
CA ASP A 113 3.69 -17.30 7.85
C ASP A 113 3.26 -18.74 8.21
N SER A 114 4.23 -19.66 8.23
CA SER A 114 4.00 -21.06 8.64
C SER A 114 3.66 -21.19 10.12
N THR A 115 4.17 -20.28 10.96
CA THR A 115 3.93 -20.24 12.41
C THR A 115 3.00 -19.08 12.81
N GLU A 116 2.46 -19.15 14.03
CA GLU A 116 1.57 -18.11 14.56
C GLU A 116 2.30 -16.93 15.19
N GLY A 117 3.64 -16.96 15.25
CA GLY A 117 4.43 -15.98 16.02
C GLY A 117 4.34 -14.55 15.52
N SER A 118 4.08 -14.36 14.23
CA SER A 118 4.00 -13.06 13.57
C SER A 118 2.59 -12.76 13.07
N GLY A 119 1.90 -11.80 13.71
CA GLY A 119 0.55 -11.40 13.33
C GLY A 119 -0.09 -10.34 14.21
N ILE A 120 -1.40 -10.18 13.99
CA ILE A 120 -2.25 -9.20 14.68
C ILE A 120 -3.52 -9.84 15.22
N SER A 121 -4.04 -9.27 16.30
CA SER A 121 -5.32 -9.65 16.90
C SER A 121 -5.96 -8.48 17.64
N GLY A 122 -7.20 -8.66 18.08
CA GLY A 122 -7.97 -7.59 18.69
C GLY A 122 -8.41 -6.56 17.64
N GLY A 123 -8.52 -5.30 18.03
CA GLY A 123 -9.09 -4.30 17.16
C GLY A 123 -10.51 -4.65 16.67
N PRO A 124 -10.79 -4.58 15.36
CA PRO A 124 -12.03 -5.06 14.74
C PRO A 124 -12.03 -6.57 14.44
N LEU A 125 -10.94 -7.29 14.72
CA LEU A 125 -10.72 -8.66 14.25
C LEU A 125 -11.27 -9.69 15.26
N GLU A 126 -11.94 -10.70 14.74
CA GLU A 126 -12.43 -11.84 15.52
C GLU A 126 -11.33 -12.87 15.79
N ASN A 127 -10.44 -13.09 14.81
CA ASN A 127 -9.38 -14.09 14.83
C ASN A 127 -7.99 -13.45 14.87
N HIS A 128 -6.97 -14.28 15.10
CA HIS A 128 -5.58 -13.91 14.83
C HIS A 128 -5.30 -13.97 13.32
N TYR A 129 -4.61 -12.96 12.79
CA TYR A 129 -4.22 -12.88 11.38
C TYR A 129 -2.69 -12.88 11.27
N ARG A 130 -2.12 -13.82 10.53
CA ARG A 130 -0.68 -13.99 10.38
C ARG A 130 -0.14 -12.96 9.38
N LEU A 131 0.98 -12.33 9.71
CA LEU A 131 1.67 -11.41 8.81
C LEU A 131 2.21 -12.18 7.61
N LYS A 132 1.84 -11.76 6.40
CA LYS A 132 2.39 -12.33 5.17
C LYS A 132 3.54 -11.50 4.64
N GLN A 133 3.28 -10.21 4.48
CA GLN A 133 4.21 -9.27 3.87
C GLN A 133 3.89 -7.84 4.31
N PHE A 134 4.81 -6.92 4.05
CA PHE A 134 4.45 -5.51 3.95
C PHE A 134 5.03 -4.88 2.69
N HIS A 135 4.40 -3.81 2.22
CA HIS A 135 4.83 -3.04 1.05
C HIS A 135 4.43 -1.56 1.19
N PHE A 136 4.86 -0.74 0.24
CA PHE A 136 4.58 0.69 0.22
C PHE A 136 3.98 1.13 -1.10
N HIS A 137 3.17 2.18 -1.03
CA HIS A 137 2.74 3.01 -2.15
C HIS A 137 3.33 4.42 -1.97
N TRP A 138 3.79 5.03 -3.06
CA TRP A 138 4.40 6.36 -3.04
C TRP A 138 4.22 7.13 -4.35
N GLY A 139 4.37 8.44 -4.28
CA GLY A 139 4.28 9.33 -5.42
C GLY A 139 5.64 9.75 -5.96
N ALA A 140 5.63 10.34 -7.14
CA ALA A 140 6.81 10.91 -7.78
C ALA A 140 7.40 12.12 -7.03
N VAL A 141 6.58 12.79 -6.19
CA VAL A 141 6.95 13.99 -5.44
C VAL A 141 6.48 13.89 -3.99
N ASN A 142 6.86 14.85 -3.14
CA ASN A 142 6.65 14.78 -1.69
C ASN A 142 5.22 15.15 -1.26
N GLU A 143 4.46 15.74 -2.16
CA GLU A 143 3.12 16.27 -1.89
C GLU A 143 2.03 15.20 -1.98
N TRP A 144 2.30 14.04 -2.59
CA TRP A 144 1.31 12.96 -2.75
C TRP A 144 1.96 11.59 -2.94
N GLY A 145 1.17 10.54 -2.75
CA GLY A 145 1.60 9.15 -2.94
C GLY A 145 0.89 8.10 -2.10
N SER A 146 0.20 8.51 -1.03
CA SER A 146 -0.69 7.62 -0.28
C SER A 146 -1.90 7.22 -1.11
N GLU A 147 -2.44 6.05 -0.82
CA GLU A 147 -3.65 5.54 -1.44
C GLU A 147 -4.89 6.09 -0.72
N HIS A 148 -4.93 5.95 0.59
CA HIS A 148 -5.94 6.57 1.43
C HIS A 148 -5.67 8.07 1.57
N THR A 149 -6.73 8.80 1.91
CA THR A 149 -6.67 10.21 2.31
C THR A 149 -7.46 10.40 3.59
N VAL A 150 -7.15 11.48 4.31
CA VAL A 150 -7.92 11.91 5.49
C VAL A 150 -8.39 13.34 5.26
N ASP A 151 -9.70 13.56 5.19
CA ASP A 151 -10.30 14.85 4.83
C ASP A 151 -9.67 15.44 3.56
N ASP A 152 -9.51 14.58 2.53
CA ASP A 152 -8.87 14.88 1.25
C ASP A 152 -7.37 15.27 1.34
N HIS A 153 -6.76 15.15 2.52
CA HIS A 153 -5.31 15.27 2.70
C HIS A 153 -4.60 13.98 2.28
N VAL A 154 -3.60 14.14 1.42
CA VAL A 154 -2.71 13.09 0.91
C VAL A 154 -1.36 13.14 1.62
N TYR A 155 -0.69 11.99 1.69
CA TYR A 155 0.66 11.85 2.22
C TYR A 155 1.62 11.41 1.10
N PRO A 156 2.95 11.63 1.22
CA PRO A 156 3.92 11.21 0.19
C PRO A 156 3.99 9.70 -0.04
N ALA A 157 3.65 8.90 0.97
CA ALA A 157 3.64 7.45 0.88
C ALA A 157 2.71 6.82 1.93
N GLU A 158 2.39 5.55 1.74
CA GLU A 158 1.59 4.73 2.64
C GLU A 158 2.17 3.32 2.71
N LEU A 159 2.36 2.82 3.93
CA LEU A 159 2.79 1.46 4.25
C LEU A 159 1.55 0.58 4.46
N HIS A 160 1.55 -0.61 3.87
CA HIS A 160 0.57 -1.66 4.11
C HIS A 160 1.24 -2.90 4.69
N LEU A 161 0.85 -3.31 5.90
CA LEU A 161 1.20 -4.62 6.46
C LEU A 161 0.02 -5.57 6.24
N VAL A 162 0.23 -6.59 5.42
CA VAL A 162 -0.81 -7.52 4.96
C VAL A 162 -0.80 -8.78 5.80
N HIS A 163 -1.95 -9.09 6.37
CA HIS A 163 -2.15 -10.27 7.20
C HIS A 163 -3.30 -11.11 6.66
N TRP A 164 -3.30 -12.40 6.97
CA TRP A 164 -4.35 -13.33 6.54
C TRP A 164 -4.87 -14.20 7.66
N ASN A 165 -6.16 -14.54 7.56
CA ASN A 165 -6.90 -15.30 8.55
C ASN A 165 -6.63 -16.80 8.40
N ALA A 166 -5.51 -17.24 8.96
CA ALA A 166 -5.13 -18.66 8.97
C ALA A 166 -6.01 -19.54 9.87
N VAL A 167 -6.90 -18.93 10.67
CA VAL A 167 -7.91 -19.66 11.47
C VAL A 167 -9.09 -20.08 10.58
N LYS A 168 -9.52 -19.19 9.68
CA LYS A 168 -10.71 -19.40 8.81
C LYS A 168 -10.36 -20.05 7.48
N TYR A 169 -9.16 -19.80 6.95
CA TYR A 169 -8.73 -20.27 5.63
C TYR A 169 -7.49 -21.14 5.74
N PRO A 170 -7.38 -22.22 4.94
CA PRO A 170 -6.23 -23.12 5.00
C PRO A 170 -5.00 -22.54 4.27
N SER A 171 -5.17 -21.51 3.45
CA SER A 171 -4.08 -20.89 2.69
C SER A 171 -4.29 -19.39 2.48
N TYR A 172 -3.20 -18.65 2.30
CA TYR A 172 -3.24 -17.24 1.91
C TYR A 172 -4.04 -17.02 0.61
N ALA A 173 -3.87 -17.91 -0.38
CA ALA A 173 -4.56 -17.82 -1.66
C ALA A 173 -6.08 -17.90 -1.53
N GLU A 174 -6.59 -18.77 -0.66
CA GLU A 174 -8.03 -18.86 -0.37
C GLU A 174 -8.50 -17.66 0.46
N ALA A 175 -7.69 -17.21 1.42
CA ALA A 175 -8.00 -16.03 2.23
C ALA A 175 -8.13 -14.76 1.37
N VAL A 176 -7.32 -14.60 0.32
CA VAL A 176 -7.42 -13.46 -0.62
C VAL A 176 -8.81 -13.38 -1.26
N MET A 177 -9.48 -14.50 -1.49
CA MET A 177 -10.81 -14.55 -2.10
C MET A 177 -11.95 -14.63 -1.07
N GLY A 178 -11.62 -14.90 0.19
CA GLY A 178 -12.56 -15.13 1.26
C GLY A 178 -13.01 -13.86 1.98
N GLU A 179 -14.27 -13.80 2.37
CA GLU A 179 -14.77 -12.73 3.24
C GLU A 179 -14.01 -12.70 4.59
N ASP A 180 -13.54 -11.52 4.99
CA ASP A 180 -12.67 -11.34 6.16
C ASP A 180 -11.45 -12.29 6.13
N GLY A 181 -10.95 -12.60 4.94
CA GLY A 181 -9.76 -13.41 4.77
C GLY A 181 -8.49 -12.61 5.01
N LEU A 182 -8.51 -11.29 4.81
CA LEU A 182 -7.35 -10.43 4.98
C LEU A 182 -7.61 -9.32 6.00
N ALA A 183 -6.54 -8.92 6.69
CA ALA A 183 -6.50 -7.71 7.48
C ALA A 183 -5.26 -6.90 7.10
N VAL A 184 -5.45 -5.63 6.74
CA VAL A 184 -4.34 -4.76 6.30
C VAL A 184 -4.22 -3.57 7.25
N VAL A 185 -3.03 -3.43 7.84
CA VAL A 185 -2.67 -2.26 8.64
C VAL A 185 -2.05 -1.22 7.71
N GLY A 186 -2.72 -0.08 7.58
CA GLY A 186 -2.24 1.06 6.81
C GLY A 186 -1.58 2.11 7.71
N VAL A 187 -0.41 2.61 7.30
CA VAL A 187 0.31 3.70 7.98
C VAL A 187 0.72 4.75 6.96
N PHE A 188 0.25 5.98 7.15
CA PHE A 188 0.72 7.11 6.35
C PHE A 188 2.17 7.45 6.69
N LEU A 189 2.97 7.81 5.69
CA LEU A 189 4.33 8.33 5.87
C LEU A 189 4.31 9.83 5.59
N LYS A 190 4.89 10.65 6.46
CA LYS A 190 5.08 12.09 6.22
C LYS A 190 6.56 12.46 6.30
N LEU A 191 6.94 13.54 5.62
CA LEU A 191 8.27 14.09 5.80
C LEU A 191 8.49 14.59 7.23
N GLY A 192 9.66 14.31 7.77
CA GLY A 192 10.07 14.73 9.11
C GLY A 192 11.44 14.17 9.45
N THR A 193 11.55 13.66 10.67
CA THR A 193 12.79 13.06 11.17
C THR A 193 13.13 11.78 10.41
N ARG A 194 14.42 11.49 10.26
CA ARG A 194 14.90 10.21 9.72
C ARG A 194 14.37 9.05 10.56
N HIS A 195 13.93 8.00 9.87
CA HIS A 195 13.42 6.80 10.52
C HIS A 195 14.49 5.70 10.53
N GLU A 196 15.13 5.48 11.67
CA GLU A 196 16.29 4.59 11.78
C GLU A 196 15.98 3.13 11.37
N ALA A 197 14.85 2.58 11.81
CA ALA A 197 14.48 1.22 11.41
C ALA A 197 14.19 1.09 9.90
N LEU A 198 13.75 2.18 9.25
CA LEU A 198 13.51 2.17 7.80
C LEU A 198 14.84 2.21 7.03
N GLN A 199 15.91 2.73 7.64
CA GLN A 199 17.21 2.83 6.98
C GLN A 199 17.78 1.47 6.60
N LYS A 200 17.51 0.42 7.38
CA LYS A 200 17.88 -0.96 7.06
C LYS A 200 17.27 -1.43 5.73
N LEU A 201 16.02 -1.04 5.48
CA LEU A 201 15.32 -1.32 4.23
C LEU A 201 15.83 -0.45 3.07
N VAL A 202 16.06 0.85 3.32
CA VAL A 202 16.60 1.78 2.33
C VAL A 202 17.97 1.32 1.80
N ALA A 203 18.81 0.78 2.68
CA ALA A 203 20.15 0.31 2.33
C ALA A 203 20.17 -0.87 1.34
N VAL A 204 19.12 -1.70 1.32
CA VAL A 204 19.02 -2.88 0.43
C VAL A 204 18.29 -2.58 -0.89
N LEU A 205 17.62 -1.42 -1.01
CA LEU A 205 16.89 -1.06 -2.24
C LEU A 205 17.74 -1.08 -3.52
N PRO A 206 19.04 -0.71 -3.52
CA PRO A 206 19.88 -0.81 -4.72
C PRO A 206 19.97 -2.25 -5.28
N ASP A 207 19.96 -3.26 -4.40
CA ASP A 207 20.08 -4.67 -4.78
C ASP A 207 18.80 -5.21 -5.45
N ILE A 208 17.67 -4.52 -5.26
CA ILE A 208 16.38 -4.83 -5.87
C ILE A 208 15.88 -3.72 -6.80
N LYS A 209 16.80 -2.95 -7.42
CA LYS A 209 16.46 -1.82 -8.28
C LYS A 209 15.45 -2.21 -9.37
N HIS A 210 15.61 -3.36 -10.00
CA HIS A 210 14.79 -3.80 -11.13
C HIS A 210 13.75 -4.83 -10.72
N LYS A 211 12.67 -4.92 -11.52
CA LYS A 211 11.63 -5.94 -11.37
C LYS A 211 12.23 -7.35 -11.27
N ASP A 212 11.59 -8.18 -10.47
CA ASP A 212 11.90 -9.58 -10.16
C ASP A 212 13.19 -9.81 -9.35
N ALA A 213 13.97 -8.75 -9.08
CA ALA A 213 15.12 -8.83 -8.20
C ALA A 213 14.71 -9.05 -6.73
N ARG A 214 15.45 -9.91 -6.05
CA ARG A 214 15.28 -10.25 -4.63
C ARG A 214 16.60 -10.12 -3.89
N ALA A 215 16.54 -9.68 -2.65
CA ALA A 215 17.69 -9.61 -1.76
C ALA A 215 17.29 -10.10 -0.36
N ALA A 216 18.23 -10.74 0.33
CA ALA A 216 18.01 -11.14 1.72
C ALA A 216 17.77 -9.90 2.58
N LEU A 217 16.79 -9.99 3.47
CA LEU A 217 16.49 -8.95 4.46
C LEU A 217 16.10 -9.67 5.74
N GLY A 218 16.87 -9.51 6.80
CA GLY A 218 16.59 -10.16 8.08
C GLY A 218 17.80 -10.14 9.02
N PRO A 219 17.57 -10.05 10.34
CA PRO A 219 16.28 -9.87 11.00
C PRO A 219 15.72 -8.44 10.79
N PHE A 220 14.39 -8.30 10.65
CA PHE A 220 13.73 -7.00 10.52
C PHE A 220 12.43 -6.96 11.32
N GLN A 221 12.29 -5.98 12.21
CA GLN A 221 11.14 -5.82 13.09
C GLN A 221 10.10 -4.85 12.50
N PRO A 222 8.94 -5.32 11.98
CA PRO A 222 7.97 -4.44 11.31
C PRO A 222 7.25 -3.49 12.26
N SER A 223 7.15 -3.85 13.55
CA SER A 223 6.49 -3.01 14.55
C SER A 223 7.21 -1.67 14.76
N CYS A 224 8.49 -1.58 14.40
CA CYS A 224 9.26 -0.34 14.42
C CYS A 224 8.76 0.69 13.39
N LEU A 225 8.04 0.27 12.34
CA LEU A 225 7.46 1.17 11.33
C LEU A 225 6.10 1.75 11.76
N LEU A 226 5.52 1.24 12.85
CA LEU A 226 4.21 1.65 13.34
C LEU A 226 4.32 2.90 14.24
N PRO A 227 3.35 3.82 14.18
CA PRO A 227 3.35 5.01 15.03
C PRO A 227 3.17 4.64 16.50
N ALA A 228 3.69 5.47 17.40
CA ALA A 228 3.53 5.29 18.85
C ALA A 228 2.05 5.34 19.29
N CYS A 229 1.25 6.21 18.66
CA CYS A 229 -0.19 6.27 18.87
C CYS A 229 -0.87 5.13 18.12
N ARG A 230 -1.60 4.28 18.84
CA ARG A 230 -2.29 3.12 18.28
C ARG A 230 -3.75 3.37 17.92
N ASP A 231 -4.19 4.63 17.93
CA ASP A 231 -5.52 5.00 17.40
C ASP A 231 -5.62 4.62 15.93
N TYR A 232 -6.79 4.13 15.51
CA TYR A 232 -7.03 3.73 14.12
C TYR A 232 -8.47 3.95 13.69
N TRP A 233 -8.65 4.02 12.37
CA TRP A 233 -9.91 3.80 11.68
C TRP A 233 -10.00 2.38 11.15
N THR A 234 -11.21 1.88 10.95
CA THR A 234 -11.43 0.59 10.31
C THR A 234 -12.69 0.57 9.46
N TYR A 235 -12.63 -0.14 8.34
CA TYR A 235 -13.74 -0.35 7.43
C TYR A 235 -13.53 -1.62 6.58
N PRO A 236 -14.60 -2.27 6.09
CA PRO A 236 -14.48 -3.38 5.15
C PRO A 236 -14.16 -2.85 3.74
N GLY A 237 -13.14 -3.42 3.12
CA GLY A 237 -12.59 -2.93 1.86
C GLY A 237 -12.08 -4.04 0.95
N SER A 238 -11.19 -3.66 0.03
CA SER A 238 -10.55 -4.55 -0.92
C SER A 238 -9.04 -4.46 -0.88
N LEU A 239 -8.38 -5.38 -1.57
CA LEU A 239 -7.02 -5.14 -2.07
C LEU A 239 -7.03 -3.91 -2.99
N THR A 240 -5.94 -3.14 -2.96
CA THR A 240 -5.75 -1.96 -3.83
C THR A 240 -4.94 -2.30 -5.08
N THR A 241 -4.44 -3.53 -5.19
CA THR A 241 -3.83 -4.12 -6.38
C THR A 241 -4.65 -5.33 -6.85
N PRO A 242 -4.61 -5.69 -8.15
CA PRO A 242 -5.26 -6.89 -8.66
C PRO A 242 -4.97 -8.13 -7.80
N PRO A 243 -5.97 -8.96 -7.50
CA PRO A 243 -7.30 -9.04 -8.14
C PRO A 243 -8.37 -8.07 -7.58
N LEU A 244 -8.03 -7.13 -6.69
CA LEU A 244 -8.97 -6.17 -6.09
C LEU A 244 -10.11 -6.84 -5.28
N SER A 245 -9.86 -8.03 -4.76
CA SER A 245 -10.83 -8.81 -3.97
C SER A 245 -11.32 -8.04 -2.74
N GLU A 246 -12.63 -8.05 -2.50
CA GLU A 246 -13.30 -7.41 -1.35
C GLU A 246 -13.26 -8.27 -0.10
N SER A 247 -12.04 -8.67 0.29
CA SER A 247 -11.71 -9.59 1.38
C SER A 247 -10.98 -8.92 2.55
N VAL A 248 -10.77 -7.60 2.49
CA VAL A 248 -9.87 -6.89 3.39
C VAL A 248 -10.64 -6.17 4.49
N THR A 249 -10.31 -6.46 5.76
CA THR A 249 -10.59 -5.55 6.87
C THR A 249 -9.43 -4.54 6.98
N TRP A 250 -9.70 -3.27 6.65
CA TRP A 250 -8.70 -2.20 6.79
C TRP A 250 -8.58 -1.71 8.22
N ILE A 251 -7.35 -1.45 8.65
CA ILE A 251 -7.02 -0.82 9.93
C ILE A 251 -6.01 0.30 9.65
N ILE A 252 -6.49 1.53 9.53
CA ILE A 252 -5.66 2.69 9.17
C ILE A 252 -5.25 3.43 10.43
N HIS A 253 -3.95 3.44 10.73
CA HIS A 253 -3.44 4.21 11.86
C HIS A 253 -3.68 5.71 11.67
N LYS A 254 -4.18 6.35 12.72
CA LYS A 254 -4.52 7.78 12.70
C LYS A 254 -3.32 8.69 12.56
N LYS A 255 -2.19 8.30 13.15
CA LYS A 255 -0.96 9.09 13.12
C LYS A 255 -0.03 8.57 12.03
N PRO A 256 0.57 9.47 11.23
CA PRO A 256 1.59 9.07 10.29
C PRO A 256 2.92 8.78 11.00
N THR A 257 3.77 8.00 10.35
CA THR A 257 5.18 7.82 10.69
C THR A 257 6.03 8.86 9.94
N GLU A 258 7.02 9.45 10.61
CA GLU A 258 7.96 10.38 9.99
C GLU A 258 9.07 9.64 9.24
N VAL A 259 9.44 10.14 8.08
CA VAL A 259 10.56 9.65 7.28
C VAL A 259 11.36 10.82 6.71
N ALA A 260 12.66 10.64 6.51
CA ALA A 260 13.49 11.66 5.88
C ALA A 260 13.29 11.68 4.35
N GLN A 261 13.56 12.84 3.74
CA GLN A 261 13.36 13.06 2.31
C GLN A 261 14.25 12.15 1.44
N ASP A 262 15.48 11.87 1.87
CA ASP A 262 16.41 10.97 1.19
C ASP A 262 15.96 9.51 1.24
N GLN A 263 15.33 9.08 2.34
CA GLN A 263 14.74 7.74 2.46
C GLN A 263 13.62 7.53 1.43
N LEU A 264 12.74 8.52 1.23
CA LEU A 264 11.72 8.45 0.18
C LEU A 264 12.32 8.61 -1.23
N ALA A 265 13.39 9.38 -1.39
CA ALA A 265 14.08 9.47 -2.68
C ALA A 265 14.64 8.11 -3.12
N ALA A 266 15.11 7.28 -2.20
CA ALA A 266 15.57 5.93 -2.50
C ALA A 266 14.45 5.04 -3.06
N PHE A 267 13.20 5.17 -2.58
CA PHE A 267 12.06 4.43 -3.12
C PHE A 267 11.83 4.79 -4.59
N ARG A 268 11.97 6.07 -4.91
CA ARG A 268 11.83 6.62 -6.27
C ARG A 268 12.99 6.26 -7.19
N SER A 269 14.03 5.54 -6.73
CA SER A 269 15.09 5.01 -7.60
C SER A 269 14.81 3.61 -8.13
N LEU A 270 13.76 2.94 -7.63
CA LEU A 270 13.36 1.62 -8.10
C LEU A 270 12.71 1.70 -9.48
N MET A 271 12.69 0.57 -10.18
CA MET A 271 12.14 0.43 -11.53
C MET A 271 10.98 -0.57 -11.55
N PHE A 272 9.93 -0.22 -12.29
CA PHE A 272 8.86 -1.14 -12.69
C PHE A 272 9.35 -2.18 -13.71
N SER A 273 10.38 -1.84 -14.48
CA SER A 273 10.90 -2.68 -15.56
C SER A 273 12.01 -3.62 -15.09
N ALA A 274 12.13 -4.74 -15.78
CA ALA A 274 13.19 -5.72 -15.54
C ALA A 274 14.54 -5.20 -16.08
N LEU A 275 15.63 -5.84 -15.67
CA LEU A 275 16.96 -5.50 -16.17
C LEU A 275 17.04 -5.76 -17.69
N GLY A 276 17.41 -4.74 -18.46
CA GLY A 276 17.52 -4.82 -19.92
C GLY A 276 16.26 -4.39 -20.69
N GLU A 277 15.15 -4.11 -19.99
CA GLU A 277 13.98 -3.43 -20.57
C GLU A 277 14.16 -1.90 -20.56
N GLU A 278 13.27 -1.18 -21.25
CA GLU A 278 13.21 0.29 -21.15
C GLU A 278 13.01 0.70 -19.69
N GLU A 279 13.89 1.57 -19.17
CA GLU A 279 13.83 1.99 -17.77
C GLU A 279 12.55 2.78 -17.50
N LYS A 280 11.74 2.26 -16.55
CA LYS A 280 10.53 2.92 -16.10
C LYS A 280 10.54 3.01 -14.59
N THR A 281 10.76 4.20 -14.07
CA THR A 281 10.84 4.44 -12.63
C THR A 281 9.54 4.06 -11.92
N MET A 282 9.67 3.36 -10.79
CA MET A 282 8.58 2.99 -9.90
C MET A 282 8.14 4.20 -9.10
N VAL A 283 7.23 5.00 -9.65
CA VAL A 283 6.60 6.15 -8.99
C VAL A 283 5.12 6.21 -9.31
N ASN A 284 4.35 6.83 -8.42
CA ASN A 284 2.89 6.90 -8.50
C ASN A 284 2.26 5.50 -8.57
N ASN A 285 2.78 4.57 -7.76
CA ASN A 285 2.31 3.19 -7.71
C ASN A 285 1.08 3.01 -6.82
N TYR A 286 0.25 4.04 -6.68
CA TYR A 286 -0.96 4.07 -5.86
C TYR A 286 -2.23 4.05 -6.72
N ARG A 287 -3.31 3.47 -6.19
CA ARG A 287 -4.63 3.46 -6.81
C ARG A 287 -5.41 4.73 -6.45
N PRO A 288 -6.17 5.32 -7.39
CA PRO A 288 -7.11 6.40 -7.08
C PRO A 288 -8.20 5.99 -6.08
N LEU A 289 -8.73 6.97 -5.35
CA LEU A 289 -9.83 6.81 -4.41
C LEU A 289 -11.06 6.15 -5.06
N GLN A 290 -11.69 5.25 -4.31
CA GLN A 290 -12.90 4.56 -4.68
C GLN A 290 -14.09 5.10 -3.87
N PRO A 291 -15.33 5.00 -4.40
CA PRO A 291 -16.51 5.46 -3.68
C PRO A 291 -16.71 4.73 -2.34
N LEU A 292 -17.03 5.48 -1.28
CA LEU A 292 -17.35 4.90 0.02
C LEU A 292 -18.60 4.00 -0.03
N MET A 293 -19.55 4.32 -0.92
CA MET A 293 -20.84 3.64 -1.05
C MET A 293 -21.61 3.68 0.28
N LYS A 294 -22.18 2.54 0.71
CA LYS A 294 -22.96 2.43 1.96
C LYS A 294 -22.11 2.02 3.17
N ARG A 295 -20.79 2.02 3.05
CA ARG A 295 -19.91 1.60 4.14
C ARG A 295 -19.76 2.71 5.17
N GLU A 296 -19.61 2.29 6.42
CA GLU A 296 -19.27 3.16 7.53
C GLU A 296 -17.78 2.99 7.86
N VAL A 297 -17.12 4.11 8.18
CA VAL A 297 -15.77 4.09 8.75
C VAL A 297 -15.91 4.22 10.26
N ARG A 298 -15.44 3.21 11.00
CA ARG A 298 -15.42 3.24 12.46
C ARG A 298 -14.08 3.78 12.97
N SER A 299 -14.08 4.44 14.12
CA SER A 299 -12.88 4.95 14.78
C SER A 299 -12.73 4.41 16.19
N SER A 300 -11.49 4.10 16.59
CA SER A 300 -11.16 3.64 17.95
C SER A 300 -11.07 4.78 18.98
N PHE A 301 -11.32 6.02 18.56
CA PHE A 301 -11.14 7.23 19.34
C PHE A 301 -12.33 8.15 19.10
N GLN A 302 -12.67 8.98 20.09
CA GLN A 302 -13.74 9.95 19.91
C GLN A 302 -13.29 11.03 18.91
N PRO A 303 -14.10 11.35 17.88
CA PRO A 303 -13.85 12.53 17.08
C PRO A 303 -13.87 13.76 18.00
N LEU A 304 -12.93 14.68 17.80
CA LEU A 304 -12.91 15.94 18.55
C LEU A 304 -14.29 16.59 18.43
N LYS A 305 -15.02 16.69 19.55
CA LYS A 305 -16.24 17.50 19.60
C LYS A 305 -15.81 18.94 19.35
N THR A 306 -16.23 19.54 18.24
CA THR A 306 -16.33 20.99 18.17
C THR A 306 -17.36 21.38 19.24
N VAL A 307 -16.87 21.78 20.40
CA VAL A 307 -17.72 22.40 21.40
C VAL A 307 -18.19 23.72 20.79
N GLN A 308 -19.38 23.73 20.18
CA GLN A 308 -20.16 24.95 20.05
C GLN A 308 -20.67 25.27 21.45
N ASP A 309 -19.82 25.90 22.25
CA ASP A 309 -20.25 26.48 23.52
C ASP A 309 -20.88 27.83 23.20
N PRO A 310 -22.20 28.04 23.42
CA PRO A 310 -22.84 29.33 23.15
C PRO A 310 -22.40 30.45 24.10
N LYS A 311 -21.41 30.20 24.98
CA LYS A 311 -21.06 31.07 26.11
C LYS A 311 -19.65 31.67 26.08
N PHE A 312 -18.98 31.69 24.93
CA PHE A 312 -17.77 32.51 24.75
C PHE A 312 -18.05 33.68 23.82
N THR A 313 -18.68 34.71 24.38
CA THR A 313 -18.61 36.07 23.83
C THR A 313 -17.16 36.53 23.77
N THR A 314 -16.80 37.09 22.62
CA THR A 314 -15.51 37.66 22.29
C THR A 314 -15.04 38.70 23.30
N SER A 315 -14.07 38.33 24.14
CA SER A 315 -13.13 39.30 24.69
C SER A 315 -11.77 38.68 24.98
N LYS A 316 -10.78 39.12 24.18
CA LYS A 316 -9.34 39.10 24.43
C LYS A 316 -8.69 37.73 24.74
N LEU A 317 -8.09 37.13 23.72
CA LEU A 317 -6.81 36.42 23.89
C LEU A 317 -5.89 36.74 22.70
N THR A 318 -5.13 37.82 22.84
CA THR A 318 -3.83 37.98 22.18
C THR A 318 -2.84 37.13 22.95
N ASP A 319 -2.72 35.84 22.61
CA ASP A 319 -1.46 35.14 22.81
C ASP A 319 -1.31 33.98 21.82
N ARG A 320 -0.28 34.06 20.99
CA ARG A 320 0.09 33.07 19.97
C ARG A 320 1.03 32.07 20.63
N THR A 321 0.53 31.13 21.43
CA THR A 321 1.22 29.86 21.75
C THR A 321 0.33 28.99 22.62
N ASP A 322 -0.51 28.12 22.04
CA ASP A 322 -0.67 26.73 22.50
C ASP A 322 -1.66 25.97 21.59
N PHE A 323 -1.15 25.33 20.54
CA PHE A 323 -1.94 24.41 19.71
C PHE A 323 -1.15 23.13 19.43
N ASN A 324 -0.52 22.53 20.46
CA ASN A 324 -0.05 21.14 20.33
C ASN A 324 0.28 20.38 21.63
N LYS A 325 -0.46 20.60 22.73
CA LYS A 325 -0.24 19.84 23.97
C LYS A 325 -1.52 19.21 24.52
N ARG A 326 -1.99 18.15 23.88
CA ARG A 326 -2.67 17.06 24.60
C ARG A 326 -2.03 15.73 24.23
N LYS A 327 -1.00 15.38 25.00
CA LYS A 327 -0.40 14.04 25.05
C LYS A 327 -1.40 13.10 25.73
N TYR A 328 -2.14 12.34 24.95
CA TYR A 328 -2.71 11.08 25.43
C TYR A 328 -2.34 9.97 24.45
N CYS A 329 -1.09 9.51 24.57
CA CYS A 329 -0.63 8.22 24.09
C CYS A 329 0.26 7.69 25.21
N PHE A 330 -0.24 6.69 25.95
CA PHE A 330 0.55 5.99 26.94
C PHE A 330 1.61 5.15 26.21
N PRO A 331 2.89 5.16 26.62
CA PRO A 331 3.89 4.30 26.03
C PRO A 331 3.80 2.90 26.64
N GLY A 332 3.46 1.91 25.80
CA GLY A 332 3.94 0.55 25.98
C GLY A 332 5.25 0.43 25.19
N PHE A 333 6.37 0.36 25.88
CA PHE A 333 7.68 0.18 25.27
C PHE A 333 7.77 -1.20 24.60
N THR A 334 8.01 -1.21 23.30
CA THR A 334 8.87 -2.21 22.67
C THR A 334 10.02 -1.43 22.08
N SER A 335 11.14 -1.38 22.80
CA SER A 335 12.39 -0.88 22.25
C SER A 335 12.78 -1.73 21.05
N CYS A 336 13.01 -1.10 19.91
CA CYS A 336 13.74 -1.70 18.80
C CYS A 336 15.21 -1.74 19.21
N SER A 337 15.57 -2.64 20.13
CA SER A 337 16.97 -2.91 20.46
C SER A 337 17.55 -3.82 19.38
N ASP A 338 18.68 -3.41 18.80
CA ASP A 338 19.47 -4.23 17.90
C ASP A 338 19.90 -5.51 18.63
N GLY A 339 19.29 -6.63 18.26
CA GLY A 339 19.82 -7.95 18.58
C GLY A 339 21.08 -8.17 17.74
N MET A 340 22.20 -8.38 18.43
CA MET A 340 23.51 -8.73 17.86
C MET A 340 23.47 -10.01 17.01
#